data_AF-A0A2D6AAN5-F1
#
_entry.id   AF-A0A2D6AAN5-F1
#
_cell.length_a   1.000
_cell.length_b   1.000
_cell.length_c   1.000
_cell.angle_alpha   90.00
_cell.angle_beta   90.00
_cell.angle_gamma   90.00
#
_symmetry.space_group_name_H-M   'P 1'
#
loop_
_entity.id
_entity.type
_entity.pdbx_description
1 polymer ?
#
loop_
_entity_poly.entity_id
_entity_poly.type
_entity_poly.pdbx_seq_one_letter_code
_entity_poly.pdbx_strand_id
1 'polypeptide(L)'
;VLFRHPIFLEFPQSSRDLITKIAFEHISKIREFYDSKFWFNSNHGVFHALSILNIAQVHPFSKTDYGLESFGAQYLEVSLRGILSIKDAFTLEQSVYYHQLALNLLQTIPESMFEKTSFDQDLTQLIPRMINSNYWVTIDGKQMLPLGDTAYSANIPGIYSSFENPSEKIREFSECGFSIYKSFQPTGKYNTVSFLHQPLRGPHGHFDALSVTISYQNIPYVVDSGGPYKYGDPFRFTYFMSNRAHNNIIIDDKVHQSGSEDVSSSNPYPGVYSLKASHRGYDPVKVSRELFIFEGKGVLVLDKITGVIDSVKIDSLWHFAVGCEIQIMDDSVNAEFSNFNLPIFVSNFDQLNMQIVSGQEGDNPQGWTTDGIGQRHPIQTLVATLDADSDTTMAFFFSLTEGNDFQITEDDFSITTPSGKNIITFNDDTGKSSIHLI
;
A
#
# COMPACT_ATOMS: atom_id res chain seq x y z
N VAL A 1 -3.20 -3.65 39.82
CA VAL A 1 -3.21 -2.38 40.60
C VAL A 1 -4.60 -2.06 41.17
N LEU A 2 -5.69 -2.07 40.38
CA LEU A 2 -7.06 -1.72 40.84
C LEU A 2 -7.56 -2.51 42.07
N PHE A 3 -7.53 -3.85 42.05
CA PHE A 3 -8.07 -4.69 43.14
C PHE A 3 -7.21 -4.71 44.42
N ARG A 4 -6.03 -4.06 44.38
CA ARG A 4 -5.17 -3.82 45.54
C ARG A 4 -5.11 -2.34 45.92
N HIS A 5 -5.82 -1.48 45.19
CA HIS A 5 -5.84 -0.05 45.45
C HIS A 5 -6.62 0.21 46.74
N PRO A 6 -6.13 1.07 47.67
CA PRO A 6 -6.80 1.35 48.94
C PRO A 6 -8.28 1.71 48.78
N ILE A 7 -8.60 2.59 47.82
CA ILE A 7 -9.99 2.99 47.49
C ILE A 7 -10.87 1.79 47.10
N PHE A 8 -10.33 0.79 46.38
CA PHE A 8 -11.11 -0.39 46.01
C PHE A 8 -11.40 -1.28 47.23
N LEU A 9 -10.47 -1.34 48.19
CA LEU A 9 -10.65 -2.09 49.43
C LEU A 9 -11.68 -1.42 50.36
N GLU A 10 -11.90 -0.12 50.20
CA GLU A 10 -12.94 0.65 50.90
C GLU A 10 -14.35 0.44 50.32
N PHE A 11 -14.48 -0.17 49.14
CA PHE A 11 -15.79 -0.46 48.56
C PHE A 11 -16.56 -1.50 49.39
N PRO A 12 -17.90 -1.38 49.50
CA PRO A 12 -18.74 -2.41 50.08
C PRO A 12 -18.50 -3.77 49.40
N GLN A 13 -18.61 -4.86 50.17
CA GLN A 13 -18.41 -6.22 49.65
C GLN A 13 -19.28 -6.49 48.42
N SER A 14 -20.54 -6.07 48.43
CA SER A 14 -21.47 -6.22 47.30
C SER A 14 -20.98 -5.52 46.02
N SER A 15 -20.37 -4.35 46.13
CA SER A 15 -19.77 -3.65 44.99
C SER A 15 -18.55 -4.38 44.46
N ARG A 16 -17.70 -4.92 45.35
CA ARG A 16 -16.54 -5.73 44.94
C ARG A 16 -16.97 -7.03 44.24
N ASP A 17 -17.98 -7.71 44.77
CA ASP A 17 -18.55 -8.92 44.17
C ASP A 17 -19.15 -8.64 42.79
N LEU A 18 -19.88 -7.52 42.65
CA LEU A 18 -20.42 -7.08 41.37
C LEU A 18 -19.31 -6.82 40.33
N ILE A 19 -18.27 -6.08 40.72
CA ILE A 19 -17.13 -5.80 39.83
C ILE A 19 -16.43 -7.11 39.42
N THR A 20 -16.24 -8.03 40.36
CA THR A 20 -15.66 -9.35 40.06
C THR A 20 -16.54 -10.14 39.09
N LYS A 21 -17.86 -10.16 39.29
CA LYS A 21 -18.80 -10.81 38.39
C LYS A 21 -18.74 -10.22 36.97
N ILE A 22 -18.77 -8.89 36.86
CA ILE A 22 -18.68 -8.19 35.56
C ILE A 22 -17.36 -8.48 34.86
N ALA A 23 -16.25 -8.60 35.59
CA ALA A 23 -14.96 -8.98 35.01
C ALA A 23 -14.98 -10.41 34.45
N PHE A 24 -15.63 -11.37 35.14
CA PHE A 24 -15.83 -12.73 34.60
C PHE A 24 -16.71 -12.76 33.36
N GLU A 25 -17.75 -11.92 33.30
CA GLU A 25 -18.60 -11.77 32.11
C GLU A 25 -17.78 -11.25 30.92
N HIS A 26 -16.91 -10.25 31.12
CA HIS A 26 -15.99 -9.76 30.07
C HIS A 26 -14.97 -10.83 29.63
N ILE A 27 -14.37 -11.56 30.58
CA ILE A 27 -13.45 -12.67 30.25
C ILE A 27 -14.16 -13.72 29.39
N SER A 28 -15.39 -14.09 29.76
CA SER A 28 -16.20 -15.06 29.01
C SER A 28 -16.50 -14.53 27.61
N LYS A 29 -16.84 -13.25 27.49
CA LYS A 29 -17.10 -12.63 26.18
C LYS A 29 -15.87 -12.61 25.28
N ILE A 30 -14.69 -12.34 25.84
CA ILE A 30 -13.42 -12.39 25.08
C ILE A 30 -13.11 -13.83 24.62
N ARG A 31 -13.46 -14.85 25.41
CA ARG A 31 -13.35 -16.25 24.97
C ARG A 31 -14.26 -16.55 23.78
N GLU A 32 -15.50 -16.07 23.81
CA GLU A 32 -16.39 -16.19 22.63
C GLU A 32 -15.79 -15.51 21.38
N PHE A 33 -15.18 -14.33 21.55
CA PHE A 33 -14.49 -13.65 20.45
C PHE A 33 -13.30 -14.46 19.93
N TYR A 34 -12.53 -15.10 20.81
CA TYR A 34 -11.47 -16.01 20.42
C TYR A 34 -12.01 -17.21 19.63
N ASP A 35 -13.03 -17.87 20.15
CA ASP A 35 -13.62 -19.07 19.53
C ASP A 35 -14.22 -18.77 18.15
N SER A 36 -14.75 -17.56 17.97
CA SER A 36 -15.24 -17.09 16.68
C SER A 36 -14.15 -16.87 15.62
N LYS A 37 -12.89 -16.70 16.05
CA LYS A 37 -11.71 -16.36 15.22
C LYS A 37 -11.81 -15.03 14.45
N PHE A 38 -12.93 -14.31 14.58
CA PHE A 38 -13.24 -13.13 13.79
C PHE A 38 -12.19 -12.02 13.94
N TRP A 39 -11.63 -11.87 15.14
CA TRP A 39 -10.67 -10.81 15.46
C TRP A 39 -9.20 -11.23 15.36
N PHE A 40 -8.88 -12.41 14.83
CA PHE A 40 -7.49 -12.88 14.77
C PHE A 40 -6.61 -12.03 13.85
N ASN A 41 -7.18 -11.55 12.73
CA ASN A 41 -6.43 -10.76 11.74
C ASN A 41 -6.69 -9.26 11.91
N SER A 42 -6.73 -8.78 13.15
CA SER A 42 -6.98 -7.37 13.47
C SER A 42 -6.33 -6.99 14.79
N ASN A 43 -5.94 -5.71 14.93
CA ASN A 43 -5.45 -5.15 16.19
C ASN A 43 -6.40 -5.39 17.39
N HIS A 44 -7.70 -5.56 17.16
CA HIS A 44 -8.69 -5.92 18.18
C HIS A 44 -8.33 -7.21 18.91
N GLY A 45 -7.85 -8.24 18.20
CA GLY A 45 -7.42 -9.50 18.82
C GLY A 45 -6.27 -9.30 19.80
N VAL A 46 -5.31 -8.44 19.45
CA VAL A 46 -4.19 -8.08 20.34
C VAL A 46 -4.71 -7.36 21.58
N PHE A 47 -5.62 -6.39 21.45
CA PHE A 47 -6.21 -5.70 22.61
C PHE A 47 -6.99 -6.66 23.53
N HIS A 48 -7.72 -7.62 22.96
CA HIS A 48 -8.40 -8.66 23.74
C HIS A 48 -7.40 -9.52 24.52
N ALA A 49 -6.33 -9.98 23.85
CA ALA A 49 -5.29 -10.78 24.46
C ALA A 49 -4.58 -10.04 25.60
N LEU A 50 -4.20 -8.77 25.38
CA LEU A 50 -3.58 -7.93 26.41
C LEU A 50 -4.54 -7.67 27.58
N SER A 51 -5.84 -7.51 27.33
CA SER A 51 -6.84 -7.39 28.38
C SER A 51 -6.91 -8.64 29.27
N ILE A 52 -6.83 -9.83 28.66
CA ILE A 52 -6.77 -11.11 29.37
C ILE A 52 -5.48 -11.26 30.18
N LEU A 53 -4.33 -10.94 29.57
CA LEU A 53 -3.03 -11.00 30.25
C LEU A 53 -3.00 -10.03 31.44
N ASN A 54 -3.54 -8.82 31.28
CA ASN A 54 -3.63 -7.84 32.35
C ASN A 54 -4.51 -8.31 33.51
N ILE A 55 -5.71 -8.86 33.24
CA ILE A 55 -6.59 -9.34 34.31
C ILE A 55 -6.01 -10.59 35.00
N ALA A 56 -5.27 -11.44 34.27
CA ALA A 56 -4.58 -12.60 34.83
C ALA A 56 -3.53 -12.24 35.89
N GLN A 57 -3.04 -11.00 35.92
CA GLN A 57 -2.10 -10.53 36.96
C GLN A 57 -2.79 -10.02 38.24
N VAL A 58 -4.13 -10.11 38.33
CA VAL A 58 -4.89 -9.47 39.39
C VAL A 58 -5.76 -10.46 40.17
N HIS A 59 -5.66 -10.44 41.50
CA HIS A 59 -6.52 -11.27 42.37
C HIS A 59 -8.00 -10.80 42.27
N PRO A 60 -8.99 -11.72 42.21
CA PRO A 60 -8.89 -13.19 42.34
C PRO A 60 -8.62 -13.95 41.05
N PHE A 61 -8.44 -13.26 39.91
CA PHE A 61 -8.27 -13.86 38.58
C PHE A 61 -6.89 -14.45 38.36
N SER A 62 -5.88 -14.01 39.11
CA SER A 62 -4.51 -14.55 39.09
C SER A 62 -4.38 -15.96 39.66
N LYS A 63 -5.49 -16.66 39.94
CA LYS A 63 -5.46 -18.08 40.31
C LYS A 63 -5.14 -18.89 39.06
N THR A 64 -4.13 -19.75 39.17
CA THR A 64 -3.67 -20.67 38.11
C THR A 64 -4.80 -21.50 37.50
N ASP A 65 -5.83 -21.80 38.29
CA ASP A 65 -6.96 -22.66 37.91
C ASP A 65 -7.82 -22.11 36.77
N TYR A 66 -7.79 -20.79 36.48
CA TYR A 66 -8.58 -20.21 35.39
C TYR A 66 -7.88 -20.24 34.02
N GLY A 67 -6.59 -20.59 33.98
CA GLY A 67 -5.80 -20.69 32.75
C GLY A 67 -5.77 -19.40 31.89
N LEU A 68 -6.00 -18.23 32.50
CA LEU A 68 -6.12 -16.96 31.77
C LEU A 68 -4.79 -16.52 31.16
N GLU A 69 -3.68 -16.77 31.84
CA GLU A 69 -2.36 -16.40 31.33
C GLU A 69 -2.01 -17.18 30.06
N SER A 70 -2.16 -18.51 30.09
CA SER A 70 -1.94 -19.36 28.91
C SER A 70 -2.90 -19.01 27.77
N PHE A 71 -4.17 -18.75 28.08
CA PHE A 71 -5.16 -18.32 27.09
C PHE A 71 -4.79 -16.96 26.47
N GLY A 72 -4.41 -15.98 27.31
CA GLY A 72 -4.00 -14.65 26.86
C GLY A 72 -2.75 -14.69 25.98
N ALA A 73 -1.75 -15.50 26.36
CA ALA A 73 -0.53 -15.69 25.56
C ALA A 73 -0.84 -16.35 24.21
N GLN A 74 -1.68 -17.39 24.19
CA GLN A 74 -2.11 -18.04 22.96
C GLN A 74 -2.89 -17.07 22.06
N TYR A 75 -3.80 -16.27 22.63
CA TYR A 75 -4.56 -15.29 21.87
C TYR A 75 -3.64 -14.18 21.34
N LEU A 76 -2.67 -13.73 22.14
CA LEU A 76 -1.68 -12.75 21.70
C LEU A 76 -0.89 -13.30 20.51
N GLU A 77 -0.42 -14.54 20.61
CA GLU A 77 0.35 -15.17 19.54
C GLU A 77 -0.43 -15.24 18.23
N VAL A 78 -1.63 -15.81 18.25
CA VAL A 78 -2.43 -15.95 17.00
C VAL A 78 -2.81 -14.58 16.43
N SER A 79 -3.04 -13.57 17.28
CA SER A 79 -3.40 -12.23 16.82
C SER A 79 -2.20 -11.50 16.20
N LEU A 80 -1.01 -11.60 16.80
CA LEU A 80 0.20 -11.04 16.23
C LEU A 80 0.57 -11.71 14.90
N ARG A 81 0.42 -13.04 14.79
CA ARG A 81 0.60 -13.77 13.52
C ARG A 81 -0.42 -13.34 12.46
N GLY A 82 -1.61 -12.93 12.88
CA GLY A 82 -2.66 -12.47 11.97
C GLY A 82 -2.46 -11.05 11.42
N ILE A 83 -1.64 -10.22 12.06
CA ILE A 83 -1.42 -8.82 11.66
C ILE A 83 0.03 -8.49 11.29
N LEU A 84 1.01 -9.36 11.57
CA LEU A 84 2.42 -9.12 11.30
C LEU A 84 3.00 -10.14 10.33
N SER A 85 3.74 -9.65 9.34
CA SER A 85 4.68 -10.46 8.57
C SER A 85 6.04 -10.42 9.25
N ILE A 86 6.50 -11.57 9.75
CA ILE A 86 7.87 -11.72 10.27
C ILE A 86 8.90 -11.63 9.13
N LYS A 87 8.53 -12.16 7.95
CA LYS A 87 9.38 -12.18 6.76
C LYS A 87 9.62 -10.77 6.26
N ASP A 88 8.54 -10.03 6.01
CA ASP A 88 8.60 -8.69 5.45
C ASP A 88 8.94 -7.63 6.52
N ALA A 89 8.85 -7.98 7.80
CA ALA A 89 8.96 -7.05 8.93
C ALA A 89 8.02 -5.85 8.77
N PHE A 90 6.76 -6.14 8.49
CA PHE A 90 5.73 -5.16 8.19
C PHE A 90 4.35 -5.67 8.59
N THR A 91 3.35 -4.78 8.69
CA THR A 91 1.97 -5.18 8.97
C THR A 91 1.31 -5.86 7.76
N LEU A 92 0.50 -6.88 8.01
CA LEU A 92 -0.39 -7.51 7.02
C LEU A 92 -1.67 -6.69 6.80
N GLU A 93 -1.86 -5.59 7.53
CA GLU A 93 -3.04 -4.73 7.41
C GLU A 93 -3.06 -3.88 6.13
N GLN A 94 -1.97 -3.89 5.35
CA GLN A 94 -1.84 -3.15 4.07
C GLN A 94 -1.99 -1.63 4.20
N SER A 95 -1.48 -1.06 5.30
CA SER A 95 -1.41 0.39 5.50
C SER A 95 -0.13 0.78 6.23
N VAL A 96 0.55 1.82 5.74
CA VAL A 96 1.75 2.38 6.37
C VAL A 96 1.42 3.05 7.70
N TYR A 97 0.24 3.64 7.83
CA TYR A 97 -0.24 4.18 9.11
C TYR A 97 -0.44 3.06 10.13
N TYR A 98 -1.09 1.96 9.75
CA TYR A 98 -1.30 0.83 10.63
C TYR A 98 0.00 0.09 10.98
N HIS A 99 1.04 0.17 10.14
CA HIS A 99 2.39 -0.26 10.51
C HIS A 99 2.92 0.50 11.73
N GLN A 100 2.68 1.82 11.80
CA GLN A 100 3.07 2.60 12.98
C GLN A 100 2.23 2.26 14.20
N LEU A 101 0.93 1.99 14.02
CA LEU A 101 0.07 1.52 15.11
C LEU A 101 0.54 0.18 15.66
N ALA A 102 0.95 -0.75 14.78
CA ALA A 102 1.52 -2.03 15.17
C ALA A 102 2.84 -1.85 15.95
N LEU A 103 3.74 -0.95 15.50
CA LEU A 103 4.95 -0.60 16.25
C LEU A 103 4.63 -0.06 17.65
N ASN A 104 3.71 0.91 17.75
CA ASN A 104 3.27 1.45 19.03
C ASN A 104 2.73 0.34 19.94
N LEU A 105 1.88 -0.52 19.40
CA LEU A 105 1.28 -1.62 20.12
C LEU A 105 2.33 -2.58 20.67
N LEU A 106 3.26 -3.03 19.82
CA LEU A 106 4.36 -3.92 20.21
C LEU A 106 5.21 -3.32 21.34
N GLN A 107 5.48 -2.01 21.30
CA GLN A 107 6.22 -1.33 22.38
C GLN A 107 5.46 -1.28 23.71
N THR A 108 4.13 -1.38 23.71
CA THR A 108 3.34 -1.43 24.96
C THR A 108 3.34 -2.79 25.63
N ILE A 109 3.77 -3.85 24.93
CA ILE A 109 3.75 -5.21 25.44
C ILE A 109 5.03 -5.45 26.27
N PRO A 110 4.91 -5.82 27.56
CA PRO A 110 6.09 -6.12 28.37
C PRO A 110 6.87 -7.33 27.84
N GLU A 111 8.20 -7.30 27.91
CA GLU A 111 9.08 -8.40 27.47
C GLU A 111 8.69 -9.75 28.08
N SER A 112 8.39 -9.78 29.38
CA SER A 112 7.88 -10.97 30.08
C SER A 112 6.58 -11.58 29.54
N MET A 113 5.82 -10.84 28.71
CA MET A 113 4.64 -11.37 28.02
C MET A 113 5.00 -11.97 26.66
N PHE A 114 6.07 -11.49 26.01
CA PHE A 114 6.59 -12.07 24.77
C PHE A 114 7.28 -13.41 25.03
N GLU A 115 8.02 -13.54 26.13
CA GLU A 115 8.66 -14.80 26.58
C GLU A 115 7.66 -15.97 26.73
N LYS A 116 6.36 -15.66 26.85
CA LYS A 116 5.28 -16.64 26.99
C LYS A 116 4.65 -17.07 25.67
N THR A 117 5.08 -16.46 24.57
CA THR A 117 4.63 -16.79 23.21
C THR A 117 5.74 -17.52 22.47
N SER A 118 5.42 -18.25 21.41
CA SER A 118 6.47 -18.88 20.58
C SER A 118 7.37 -17.88 19.83
N PHE A 119 7.12 -16.58 19.97
CA PHE A 119 7.85 -15.50 19.30
C PHE A 119 9.12 -15.05 20.06
N ASP A 120 9.41 -15.62 21.22
CA ASP A 120 10.41 -15.15 22.20
C ASP A 120 11.71 -14.56 21.57
N GLN A 121 12.33 -15.25 20.60
CA GLN A 121 13.56 -14.77 19.95
C GLN A 121 13.34 -13.90 18.70
N ASP A 122 12.16 -13.98 18.05
CA ASP A 122 11.88 -13.30 16.78
C ASP A 122 11.35 -11.86 16.98
N LEU A 123 10.56 -11.60 18.02
CA LEU A 123 9.90 -10.30 18.22
C LEU A 123 10.85 -9.18 18.65
N THR A 124 11.85 -9.47 19.47
CA THR A 124 12.85 -8.49 19.91
C THR A 124 13.68 -7.97 18.73
N GLN A 125 13.91 -8.81 17.72
CA GLN A 125 14.55 -8.42 16.45
C GLN A 125 13.54 -7.88 15.43
N LEU A 126 12.25 -8.22 15.55
CA LEU A 126 11.21 -7.75 14.64
C LEU A 126 11.00 -6.24 14.75
N ILE A 127 10.91 -5.67 15.96
CA ILE A 127 10.67 -4.23 16.14
C ILE A 127 11.75 -3.39 15.43
N PRO A 128 13.06 -3.60 15.63
CA PRO A 128 14.10 -2.92 14.86
C PRO A 128 13.95 -3.09 13.34
N ARG A 129 13.65 -4.30 12.85
CA ARG A 129 13.42 -4.57 11.42
C ARG A 129 12.18 -3.85 10.87
N MET A 130 11.12 -3.75 11.67
CA MET A 130 9.90 -3.01 11.34
C MET A 130 10.18 -1.51 11.26
N ILE A 131 10.97 -0.95 12.19
CA ILE A 131 11.43 0.44 12.13
C ILE A 131 12.25 0.68 10.85
N ASN A 132 13.19 -0.20 10.49
CA ASN A 132 13.96 -0.06 9.26
C ASN A 132 13.12 -0.19 7.98
N SER A 133 11.98 -0.88 8.04
CA SER A 133 11.04 -0.92 6.92
C SER A 133 10.47 0.46 6.59
N ASN A 134 10.45 1.41 7.53
CA ASN A 134 10.06 2.80 7.28
C ASN A 134 10.99 3.52 6.30
N TYR A 135 12.23 3.06 6.10
CA TYR A 135 13.08 3.58 5.02
C TYR A 135 12.37 3.45 3.66
N TRP A 136 11.71 2.31 3.42
CA TRP A 136 11.11 1.98 2.13
C TRP A 136 9.75 2.65 1.95
N VAL A 137 8.91 2.65 2.98
CA VAL A 137 7.52 3.14 2.88
C VAL A 137 7.38 4.65 3.16
N THR A 138 8.48 5.39 3.04
CA THR A 138 8.48 6.85 3.12
C THR A 138 9.11 7.48 1.89
N ILE A 139 8.71 8.68 1.54
CA ILE A 139 9.26 9.43 0.40
C ILE A 139 10.63 10.01 0.78
N ASP A 140 10.67 10.83 1.83
CA ASP A 140 11.85 11.60 2.25
C ASP A 140 12.48 11.10 3.57
N GLY A 141 12.07 9.91 4.01
CA GLY A 141 12.41 9.38 5.35
C GLY A 141 11.41 9.80 6.43
N LYS A 142 10.37 10.58 6.11
CA LYS A 142 9.32 11.02 7.04
C LYS A 142 7.92 10.82 6.50
N GLN A 143 7.61 11.41 5.33
CA GLN A 143 6.28 11.34 4.74
C GLN A 143 5.99 9.92 4.28
N MET A 144 4.90 9.34 4.78
CA MET A 144 4.46 8.00 4.41
C MET A 144 3.97 7.96 2.96
N LEU A 145 4.14 6.82 2.30
CA LEU A 145 3.37 6.53 1.09
C LEU A 145 1.89 6.33 1.47
N PRO A 146 0.94 6.97 0.77
CA PRO A 146 -0.49 6.91 1.12
C PRO A 146 -1.16 5.59 0.70
N LEU A 147 -0.61 4.45 1.15
CA LEU A 147 -1.10 3.13 0.81
C LEU A 147 -2.19 2.68 1.80
N GLY A 148 -3.31 2.17 1.27
CA GLY A 148 -4.46 1.74 2.07
C GLY A 148 -5.02 2.87 2.94
N ASP A 149 -5.39 2.57 4.18
CA ASP A 149 -5.85 3.58 5.16
C ASP A 149 -4.71 4.47 5.72
N THR A 150 -3.85 4.98 4.84
CA THR A 150 -2.81 5.96 5.15
C THR A 150 -3.15 7.29 4.48
N ALA A 151 -3.19 8.38 5.26
CA ALA A 151 -3.50 9.70 4.74
C ALA A 151 -2.34 10.26 3.90
N TYR A 152 -2.67 11.10 2.90
CA TYR A 152 -1.71 11.70 1.97
C TYR A 152 -0.55 12.45 2.64
N SER A 153 -0.85 13.23 3.68
CA SER A 153 0.13 14.03 4.43
C SER A 153 0.65 13.35 5.71
N ALA A 154 0.39 12.05 5.89
CA ALA A 154 0.82 11.33 7.08
C ALA A 154 2.35 11.23 7.16
N ASN A 155 2.88 11.39 8.38
CA ASN A 155 4.30 11.27 8.67
C ASN A 155 4.54 10.19 9.71
N ILE A 156 5.62 9.41 9.55
CA ILE A 156 6.05 8.50 10.61
C ILE A 156 6.42 9.30 11.88
N PRO A 157 6.14 8.78 13.08
CA PRO A 157 6.69 9.32 14.31
C PRO A 157 8.23 9.34 14.27
N GLY A 158 8.85 10.40 14.77
CA GLY A 158 10.32 10.55 14.73
C GLY A 158 11.09 9.41 15.42
N ILE A 159 10.50 8.79 16.45
CA ILE A 159 11.04 7.61 17.15
C ILE A 159 11.11 6.34 16.27
N TYR A 160 10.40 6.32 15.14
CA TYR A 160 10.38 5.24 14.16
C TYR A 160 11.10 5.60 12.86
N SER A 161 11.91 6.65 12.87
CA SER A 161 12.80 6.93 11.74
C SER A 161 13.75 5.75 11.56
N SER A 162 13.93 5.30 10.30
CA SER A 162 14.90 4.26 9.98
C SER A 162 16.29 4.69 10.42
N PHE A 163 17.06 3.75 10.97
CA PHE A 163 18.48 3.95 11.28
C PHE A 163 19.39 3.36 10.18
N GLU A 164 18.82 2.70 9.18
CA GLU A 164 19.52 2.13 8.04
C GLU A 164 19.27 2.92 6.73
N ASN A 165 20.28 2.88 5.86
CA ASN A 165 20.20 3.32 4.46
C ASN A 165 20.73 2.16 3.57
N PRO A 166 19.84 1.21 3.20
CA PRO A 166 20.22 0.02 2.42
C PRO A 166 20.90 0.37 1.10
N SER A 167 21.80 -0.51 0.64
CA SER A 167 22.46 -0.35 -0.67
C SER A 167 21.58 -0.85 -1.82
N GLU A 168 20.69 -1.79 -1.49
CA GLU A 168 19.62 -2.28 -2.33
C GLU A 168 18.68 -1.14 -2.68
N LYS A 169 18.24 -1.12 -3.95
CA LYS A 169 17.30 -0.11 -4.44
C LYS A 169 15.90 -0.64 -4.62
N ILE A 170 15.68 -1.95 -4.47
CA ILE A 170 14.37 -2.57 -4.58
C ILE A 170 14.14 -3.48 -3.38
N ARG A 171 12.94 -3.41 -2.80
CA ARG A 171 12.49 -4.31 -1.76
C ARG A 171 11.08 -4.78 -2.07
N GLU A 172 10.91 -6.09 -2.07
CA GLU A 172 9.61 -6.75 -2.19
C GLU A 172 9.11 -7.14 -0.79
N PHE A 173 7.90 -6.72 -0.47
CA PHE A 173 7.13 -7.12 0.71
C PHE A 173 6.13 -8.18 0.25
N SER A 174 6.62 -9.39 0.03
CA SER A 174 5.90 -10.46 -0.66
C SER A 174 4.65 -10.99 0.06
N GLU A 175 4.62 -10.96 1.39
CA GLU A 175 3.45 -11.34 2.18
C GLU A 175 2.46 -10.18 2.33
N CYS A 176 2.96 -8.94 2.39
CA CYS A 176 2.12 -7.75 2.43
C CYS A 176 1.55 -7.36 1.06
N GLY A 177 2.21 -7.76 -0.04
CA GLY A 177 1.74 -7.58 -1.40
C GLY A 177 2.13 -6.26 -2.06
N PHE A 178 3.36 -5.78 -1.88
CA PHE A 178 3.84 -4.61 -2.60
C PHE A 178 5.37 -4.62 -2.76
N SER A 179 5.86 -3.86 -3.75
CA SER A 179 7.29 -3.65 -3.99
C SER A 179 7.61 -2.17 -4.02
N ILE A 180 8.74 -1.79 -3.43
CA ILE A 180 9.24 -0.42 -3.46
C ILE A 180 10.62 -0.39 -4.12
N TYR A 181 10.75 0.45 -5.15
CA TYR A 181 12.05 0.95 -5.58
C TYR A 181 12.34 2.26 -4.85
N LYS A 182 13.55 2.42 -4.31
CA LYS A 182 14.01 3.65 -3.66
C LYS A 182 15.49 3.87 -3.91
N SER A 183 15.85 5.06 -4.40
CA SER A 183 17.25 5.40 -4.70
C SER A 183 17.62 6.79 -4.19
N PHE A 184 18.71 6.86 -3.44
CA PHE A 184 19.29 8.11 -2.97
C PHE A 184 20.09 8.78 -4.09
N GLN A 185 19.73 10.02 -4.41
CA GLN A 185 20.29 10.79 -5.50
C GLN A 185 21.47 11.65 -5.03
N PRO A 186 22.41 12.04 -5.92
CA PRO A 186 23.48 12.97 -5.60
C PRO A 186 23.01 14.32 -5.04
N THR A 187 21.75 14.70 -5.28
CA THR A 187 21.11 15.91 -4.74
C THR A 187 20.79 15.81 -3.25
N GLY A 188 21.02 14.65 -2.61
CA GLY A 188 20.68 14.41 -1.20
C GLY A 188 19.21 14.06 -0.98
N LYS A 189 18.47 13.71 -2.04
CA LYS A 189 17.03 13.41 -2.04
C LYS A 189 16.78 12.03 -2.63
N TYR A 190 15.58 11.49 -2.47
CA TYR A 190 15.20 10.17 -2.94
C TYR A 190 14.30 10.23 -4.17
N ASN A 191 14.47 9.24 -5.06
CA ASN A 191 13.40 8.83 -5.98
C ASN A 191 12.75 7.58 -5.39
N THR A 192 11.43 7.45 -5.49
CA THR A 192 10.69 6.31 -4.95
C THR A 192 9.59 5.90 -5.91
N VAL A 193 9.42 4.60 -6.12
CA VAL A 193 8.33 4.02 -6.91
C VAL A 193 7.73 2.90 -6.08
N SER A 194 6.40 2.91 -5.89
CA SER A 194 5.69 1.79 -5.30
C SER A 194 4.90 1.04 -6.37
N PHE A 195 4.76 -0.27 -6.19
CA PHE A 195 3.91 -1.11 -7.03
C PHE A 195 3.14 -2.08 -6.15
N LEU A 196 1.82 -1.99 -6.18
CA LEU A 196 0.93 -2.79 -5.35
C LEU A 196 0.55 -4.07 -6.09
N HIS A 197 0.76 -5.21 -5.46
CA HIS A 197 0.57 -6.53 -6.07
C HIS A 197 -0.01 -7.55 -5.08
N GLN A 198 -0.84 -7.08 -4.15
CA GLN A 198 -1.41 -7.93 -3.12
C GLN A 198 -2.39 -8.96 -3.70
N PRO A 199 -2.29 -10.24 -3.30
CA PRO A 199 -3.17 -11.28 -3.83
C PRO A 199 -4.59 -11.17 -3.26
N LEU A 200 -4.75 -10.58 -2.08
CA LEU A 200 -6.02 -10.38 -1.39
C LEU A 200 -5.98 -9.05 -0.63
N ARG A 201 -7.16 -8.45 -0.46
CA ARG A 201 -7.33 -7.22 0.33
C ARG A 201 -7.27 -7.53 1.82
N GLY A 202 -6.38 -6.85 2.54
CA GLY A 202 -6.30 -6.83 3.99
C GLY A 202 -7.38 -5.96 4.65
N PRO A 203 -7.45 -5.92 5.99
CA PRO A 203 -8.44 -5.12 6.72
C PRO A 203 -8.42 -3.62 6.38
N HIS A 204 -7.24 -3.06 6.14
CA HIS A 204 -7.00 -1.65 5.85
C HIS A 204 -6.40 -1.40 4.46
N GLY A 205 -6.41 -2.43 3.60
CA GLY A 205 -6.05 -2.33 2.19
C GLY A 205 -7.24 -1.95 1.33
N HIS A 206 -6.95 -1.51 0.10
CA HIS A 206 -7.96 -1.10 -0.88
C HIS A 206 -8.00 -2.08 -2.06
N PHE A 207 -8.91 -1.86 -3.01
CA PHE A 207 -8.97 -2.62 -4.25
C PHE A 207 -8.09 -1.95 -5.32
N ASP A 208 -6.79 -1.93 -5.06
CA ASP A 208 -5.76 -1.13 -5.76
C ASP A 208 -4.66 -2.00 -6.37
N ALA A 209 -4.96 -3.28 -6.65
CA ALA A 209 -4.06 -4.19 -7.34
C ALA A 209 -3.50 -3.52 -8.62
N LEU A 210 -2.18 -3.58 -8.79
CA LEU A 210 -1.39 -2.94 -9.86
C LEU A 210 -1.21 -1.41 -9.75
N SER A 211 -1.71 -0.76 -8.70
CA SER A 211 -1.49 0.68 -8.51
C SER A 211 0.00 1.00 -8.37
N VAL A 212 0.39 2.18 -8.86
CA VAL A 212 1.75 2.68 -8.87
C VAL A 212 1.79 4.07 -8.27
N THR A 213 2.78 4.37 -7.43
CA THR A 213 3.10 5.76 -7.04
C THR A 213 4.52 6.09 -7.47
N ILE A 214 4.77 7.34 -7.84
CA ILE A 214 6.08 7.82 -8.29
C ILE A 214 6.40 9.11 -7.55
N SER A 215 7.60 9.18 -6.96
CA SER A 215 8.16 10.40 -6.40
C SER A 215 9.56 10.66 -6.96
N TYR A 216 9.88 11.92 -7.18
CA TYR A 216 11.15 12.37 -7.74
C TYR A 216 11.78 13.41 -6.81
N GLN A 217 13.02 13.22 -6.39
CA GLN A 217 13.71 14.15 -5.49
C GLN A 217 12.85 14.57 -4.27
N ASN A 218 12.35 13.58 -3.52
CA ASN A 218 11.44 13.74 -2.36
C ASN A 218 10.07 14.37 -2.68
N ILE A 219 9.76 14.63 -3.95
CA ILE A 219 8.50 15.23 -4.35
C ILE A 219 7.54 14.13 -4.79
N PRO A 220 6.37 13.97 -4.13
CA PRO A 220 5.31 13.12 -4.65
C PRO A 220 4.85 13.66 -6.01
N TYR A 221 4.84 12.81 -7.03
CA TYR A 221 4.45 13.18 -8.39
C TYR A 221 3.14 12.48 -8.77
N VAL A 222 3.20 11.16 -8.97
CA VAL A 222 2.03 10.28 -9.16
C VAL A 222 1.72 9.65 -7.80
N VAL A 223 0.51 9.85 -7.29
CA VAL A 223 0.17 9.56 -5.90
C VAL A 223 -1.01 8.63 -5.78
N ASP A 224 -1.16 8.02 -4.62
CA ASP A 224 -2.41 7.36 -4.25
C ASP A 224 -3.37 8.38 -3.63
N SER A 225 -4.68 8.16 -3.75
CA SER A 225 -5.69 8.99 -3.08
C SER A 225 -5.63 8.85 -1.56
N GLY A 226 -5.09 7.74 -1.05
CA GLY A 226 -4.95 7.45 0.38
C GLY A 226 -6.25 7.10 1.08
N GLY A 227 -6.19 7.02 2.41
CA GLY A 227 -7.32 6.68 3.26
C GLY A 227 -7.11 7.15 4.70
N PRO A 228 -8.09 6.97 5.61
CA PRO A 228 -9.34 6.21 5.45
C PRO A 228 -10.55 7.02 4.92
N TYR A 229 -10.42 8.31 4.62
CA TYR A 229 -11.54 9.25 4.48
C TYR A 229 -12.54 9.18 5.65
N LYS A 230 -13.66 8.45 5.61
CA LYS A 230 -14.60 8.43 6.74
C LYS A 230 -15.32 7.10 6.87
N TYR A 231 -15.16 6.45 8.02
CA TYR A 231 -15.88 5.22 8.34
C TYR A 231 -17.40 5.47 8.39
N GLY A 232 -18.16 4.57 7.77
CA GLY A 232 -19.62 4.66 7.66
C GLY A 232 -20.13 5.61 6.58
N ASP A 233 -19.24 6.35 5.91
CA ASP A 233 -19.60 7.18 4.76
C ASP A 233 -19.54 6.34 3.47
N PRO A 234 -20.61 6.28 2.66
CA PRO A 234 -20.61 5.52 1.41
C PRO A 234 -19.48 5.91 0.46
N PHE A 235 -19.05 7.18 0.48
CA PHE A 235 -17.99 7.69 -0.40
C PHE A 235 -16.64 6.99 -0.17
N ARG A 236 -16.40 6.48 1.05
CA ARG A 236 -15.23 5.65 1.34
C ARG A 236 -15.20 4.41 0.43
N PHE A 237 -16.34 3.74 0.27
CA PHE A 237 -16.41 2.48 -0.48
C PHE A 237 -16.58 2.69 -1.99
N THR A 238 -17.30 3.74 -2.39
CA THR A 238 -17.54 4.04 -3.81
C THR A 238 -16.36 4.71 -4.49
N TYR A 239 -15.45 5.32 -3.72
CA TYR A 239 -14.23 5.96 -4.25
C TYR A 239 -12.97 5.43 -3.58
N PHE A 240 -12.66 5.88 -2.36
CA PHE A 240 -11.33 5.70 -1.74
C PHE A 240 -10.86 4.26 -1.60
N MET A 241 -11.77 3.29 -1.42
CA MET A 241 -11.41 1.87 -1.34
C MET A 241 -11.49 1.13 -2.69
N SER A 242 -11.99 1.78 -3.73
CA SER A 242 -12.18 1.19 -5.06
C SER A 242 -11.01 1.54 -5.97
N ASN A 243 -10.77 0.72 -7.01
CA ASN A 243 -9.75 0.96 -8.04
C ASN A 243 -9.86 2.33 -8.76
N ARG A 244 -10.98 3.07 -8.63
CA ARG A 244 -11.10 4.45 -9.14
C ARG A 244 -10.17 5.46 -8.47
N ALA A 245 -9.85 5.25 -7.20
CA ALA A 245 -9.02 6.17 -6.42
C ALA A 245 -7.51 5.91 -6.59
N HIS A 246 -7.15 4.98 -7.46
CA HIS A 246 -5.79 4.48 -7.61
C HIS A 246 -5.32 4.59 -9.05
N ASN A 247 -4.01 4.45 -9.27
CA ASN A 247 -3.44 4.58 -10.60
C ASN A 247 -3.62 3.28 -11.37
N ASN A 248 -4.83 3.03 -11.85
CA ASN A 248 -5.28 1.72 -12.32
C ASN A 248 -5.96 1.79 -13.70
N ILE A 249 -6.23 0.62 -14.26
CA ILE A 249 -7.09 0.44 -15.43
C ILE A 249 -8.54 0.19 -14.99
N ILE A 250 -9.46 0.94 -15.59
CA ILE A 250 -10.92 0.72 -15.52
C ILE A 250 -11.40 0.18 -16.87
N ILE A 251 -12.23 -0.87 -16.84
CA ILE A 251 -12.85 -1.43 -18.05
C ILE A 251 -14.36 -1.20 -17.98
N ASP A 252 -14.94 -0.60 -19.03
CA ASP A 252 -16.37 -0.32 -19.17
C ASP A 252 -17.01 0.38 -17.96
N ASP A 253 -16.30 1.34 -17.37
CA ASP A 253 -16.73 2.04 -16.14
C ASP A 253 -16.96 1.13 -14.92
N LYS A 254 -16.48 -0.11 -14.92
CA LYS A 254 -16.68 -1.05 -13.81
C LYS A 254 -15.52 -1.00 -12.82
N VAL A 255 -15.84 -1.11 -11.53
CA VAL A 255 -14.84 -1.34 -10.49
C VAL A 255 -14.60 -2.85 -10.32
N HIS A 256 -13.38 -3.23 -9.94
CA HIS A 256 -13.06 -4.63 -9.60
C HIS A 256 -12.69 -4.78 -8.12
N GLN A 257 -12.74 -6.02 -7.64
CA GLN A 257 -12.32 -6.40 -6.28
C GLN A 257 -11.25 -7.50 -6.27
N SER A 258 -10.70 -7.83 -7.44
CA SER A 258 -9.62 -8.81 -7.57
C SER A 258 -8.32 -8.29 -6.96
N GLY A 259 -7.59 -9.18 -6.29
CA GLY A 259 -6.17 -8.99 -6.03
C GLY A 259 -5.32 -9.41 -7.23
N SER A 260 -4.00 -9.37 -7.06
CA SER A 260 -3.02 -9.65 -8.09
C SER A 260 -2.60 -11.12 -8.17
N GLU A 261 -2.17 -11.53 -9.35
CA GLU A 261 -1.57 -12.81 -9.72
C GLU A 261 -0.32 -12.57 -10.59
N ASP A 262 0.45 -13.63 -10.86
CA ASP A 262 1.65 -13.59 -11.73
C ASP A 262 2.71 -12.54 -11.34
N VAL A 263 2.92 -12.37 -10.03
CA VAL A 263 3.91 -11.41 -9.49
C VAL A 263 5.33 -11.86 -9.82
N SER A 264 6.14 -10.95 -10.35
CA SER A 264 7.57 -11.17 -10.55
C SER A 264 8.36 -9.86 -10.48
N SER A 265 9.61 -9.97 -10.05
CA SER A 265 10.57 -8.87 -10.00
C SER A 265 11.91 -9.32 -10.58
N SER A 266 12.60 -8.42 -11.29
CA SER A 266 13.91 -8.72 -11.88
C SER A 266 14.76 -7.46 -12.09
N ASN A 267 16.06 -7.65 -12.25
CA ASN A 267 17.01 -6.58 -12.59
C ASN A 267 17.69 -6.96 -13.90
N PRO A 268 17.03 -6.74 -15.06
CA PRO A 268 17.51 -7.26 -16.35
C PRO A 268 18.90 -6.74 -16.70
N TYR A 269 19.19 -5.48 -16.37
CA TYR A 269 20.47 -4.82 -16.62
C TYR A 269 20.84 -3.87 -15.47
N PRO A 270 22.12 -3.48 -15.32
CA PRO A 270 22.51 -2.50 -14.31
C PRO A 270 21.73 -1.18 -14.44
N GLY A 271 21.10 -0.75 -13.35
CA GLY A 271 20.29 0.48 -13.33
C GLY A 271 18.90 0.34 -13.96
N VAL A 272 18.49 -0.87 -14.35
CA VAL A 272 17.15 -1.18 -14.86
C VAL A 272 16.48 -2.22 -13.96
N TYR A 273 15.29 -1.88 -13.45
CA TYR A 273 14.51 -2.75 -12.56
C TYR A 273 13.17 -3.04 -13.22
N SER A 274 12.69 -4.28 -13.15
CA SER A 274 11.39 -4.70 -13.67
C SER A 274 10.52 -5.27 -12.57
N LEU A 275 9.26 -4.85 -12.55
CA LEU A 275 8.21 -5.31 -11.64
C LEU A 275 6.97 -5.64 -12.45
N LYS A 276 6.37 -6.81 -12.24
CA LYS A 276 5.21 -7.25 -13.01
C LYS A 276 4.20 -7.97 -12.14
N ALA A 277 2.93 -7.73 -12.41
CA ALA A 277 1.81 -8.50 -11.87
C ALA A 277 0.58 -8.37 -12.81
N SER A 278 -0.49 -9.10 -12.51
CA SER A 278 -1.74 -9.04 -13.28
C SER A 278 -2.96 -9.32 -12.41
N HIS A 279 -4.18 -9.14 -12.92
CA HIS A 279 -5.41 -9.58 -12.26
C HIS A 279 -6.52 -9.90 -13.26
N ARG A 280 -7.55 -10.61 -12.80
CA ARG A 280 -8.73 -11.02 -13.60
C ARG A 280 -10.00 -10.33 -13.10
N GLY A 281 -9.88 -9.03 -12.82
CA GLY A 281 -10.97 -8.23 -12.26
C GLY A 281 -12.16 -8.05 -13.21
N TYR A 282 -11.96 -8.31 -14.50
CA TYR A 282 -12.89 -8.02 -15.59
C TYR A 282 -13.12 -9.24 -16.50
N ASP A 283 -13.10 -10.45 -15.93
CA ASP A 283 -13.21 -11.72 -16.67
C ASP A 283 -14.28 -11.66 -17.80
N PRO A 284 -13.94 -12.04 -19.05
CA PRO A 284 -12.72 -12.74 -19.48
C PRO A 284 -11.47 -11.84 -19.65
N VAL A 285 -11.61 -10.52 -19.55
CA VAL A 285 -10.51 -9.56 -19.75
C VAL A 285 -9.52 -9.63 -18.57
N LYS A 286 -8.26 -9.84 -18.91
CA LYS A 286 -7.12 -9.82 -17.98
C LYS A 286 -6.31 -8.55 -18.17
N VAL A 287 -6.01 -7.88 -17.06
CA VAL A 287 -5.12 -6.72 -17.02
C VAL A 287 -3.79 -7.15 -16.42
N SER A 288 -2.69 -6.89 -17.12
CA SER A 288 -1.33 -7.12 -16.65
C SER A 288 -0.55 -5.82 -16.70
N ARG A 289 0.18 -5.51 -15.63
CA ARG A 289 1.05 -4.33 -15.58
C ARG A 289 2.49 -4.75 -15.40
N GLU A 290 3.37 -4.15 -16.20
CA GLU A 290 4.82 -4.29 -16.08
C GLU A 290 5.47 -2.91 -16.01
N LEU A 291 6.32 -2.70 -15.00
CA LEU A 291 7.09 -1.49 -14.81
C LEU A 291 8.52 -1.75 -15.22
N PHE A 292 9.13 -0.82 -15.95
CA PHE A 292 10.57 -0.71 -16.11
C PHE A 292 11.04 0.60 -15.50
N ILE A 293 11.82 0.50 -14.42
CA ILE A 293 12.38 1.66 -13.72
C ILE A 293 13.81 1.83 -14.21
N PHE A 294 14.05 2.95 -14.89
CA PHE A 294 15.35 3.37 -15.37
C PHE A 294 15.94 4.36 -14.38
N GLU A 295 16.99 3.95 -13.69
CA GLU A 295 17.56 4.71 -12.60
C GLU A 295 17.95 6.14 -13.03
N GLY A 296 17.37 7.12 -12.34
CA GLY A 296 17.62 8.54 -12.58
C GLY A 296 16.99 9.10 -13.86
N LYS A 297 16.25 8.28 -14.62
CA LYS A 297 15.69 8.65 -15.93
C LYS A 297 14.17 8.67 -15.94
N GLY A 298 13.51 7.62 -15.46
CA GLY A 298 12.06 7.52 -15.57
C GLY A 298 11.51 6.15 -15.25
N VAL A 299 10.19 6.04 -15.33
CA VAL A 299 9.45 4.80 -15.16
C VAL A 299 8.59 4.59 -16.39
N LEU A 300 8.80 3.49 -17.11
CA LEU A 300 7.88 3.00 -18.13
C LEU A 300 6.86 2.09 -17.47
N VAL A 301 5.58 2.35 -17.67
CA VAL A 301 4.46 1.52 -17.23
C VAL A 301 3.78 0.94 -18.46
N LEU A 302 3.72 -0.38 -18.55
CA LEU A 302 3.05 -1.10 -19.63
C LEU A 302 1.82 -1.79 -19.07
N ASP A 303 0.65 -1.38 -19.54
CA ASP A 303 -0.63 -2.02 -19.26
C ASP A 303 -1.04 -2.88 -20.46
N LYS A 304 -1.11 -4.20 -20.26
CA LYS A 304 -1.56 -5.15 -21.28
C LYS A 304 -2.96 -5.64 -20.95
N ILE A 305 -3.88 -5.42 -21.88
CA ILE A 305 -5.28 -5.80 -21.78
C ILE A 305 -5.47 -6.97 -22.75
N THR A 306 -5.74 -8.16 -22.21
CA THR A 306 -5.85 -9.40 -22.99
C THR A 306 -7.17 -10.12 -22.75
N GLY A 307 -7.61 -10.92 -23.71
CA GLY A 307 -8.91 -11.59 -23.67
C GLY A 307 -10.08 -10.69 -24.08
N VAL A 308 -9.82 -9.67 -24.91
CA VAL A 308 -10.85 -8.79 -25.48
C VAL A 308 -11.56 -9.55 -26.60
N ILE A 309 -12.86 -9.79 -26.42
CA ILE A 309 -13.70 -10.52 -27.39
C ILE A 309 -14.59 -9.54 -28.18
N ASP A 310 -15.15 -8.56 -27.47
CA ASP A 310 -15.97 -7.48 -28.00
C ASP A 310 -15.29 -6.14 -27.68
N SER A 311 -15.73 -5.06 -28.32
CA SER A 311 -15.19 -3.72 -28.03
C SER A 311 -15.38 -3.35 -26.56
N VAL A 312 -14.29 -2.91 -25.93
CA VAL A 312 -14.24 -2.47 -24.53
C VAL A 312 -13.71 -1.04 -24.44
N LYS A 313 -14.23 -0.29 -23.47
CA LYS A 313 -13.68 1.02 -23.10
C LYS A 313 -12.67 0.85 -21.98
N ILE A 314 -11.45 1.33 -22.20
CA ILE A 314 -10.33 1.23 -21.26
C ILE A 314 -10.00 2.64 -20.77
N ASP A 315 -10.12 2.90 -19.47
CA ASP A 315 -9.62 4.14 -18.87
C ASP A 315 -8.36 3.86 -18.05
N SER A 316 -7.25 4.53 -18.39
CA SER A 316 -6.04 4.57 -17.59
C SER A 316 -6.05 5.80 -16.69
N LEU A 317 -6.06 5.58 -15.37
CA LEU A 317 -6.17 6.62 -14.36
C LEU A 317 -4.79 6.98 -13.79
N TRP A 318 -4.49 8.28 -13.73
CA TRP A 318 -3.26 8.79 -13.12
C TRP A 318 -3.56 10.00 -12.23
N HIS A 319 -3.37 9.82 -10.93
CA HIS A 319 -3.62 10.80 -9.89
C HIS A 319 -2.34 11.56 -9.58
N PHE A 320 -2.39 12.88 -9.65
CA PHE A 320 -1.24 13.73 -9.43
C PHE A 320 -1.30 14.42 -8.07
N ALA A 321 -0.13 14.65 -7.49
CA ALA A 321 0.03 15.24 -6.17
C ALA A 321 -0.70 16.60 -6.03
N VAL A 322 -1.11 16.93 -4.81
CA VAL A 322 -1.72 18.24 -4.48
C VAL A 322 -0.74 19.36 -4.86
N GLY A 323 -1.16 20.26 -5.76
CA GLY A 323 -0.33 21.34 -6.29
C GLY A 323 0.42 20.99 -7.58
N CYS A 324 0.17 19.81 -8.15
CA CYS A 324 0.61 19.45 -9.49
C CYS A 324 -0.40 19.92 -10.52
N GLU A 325 0.10 20.63 -11.53
CA GLU A 325 -0.70 21.07 -12.67
C GLU A 325 -0.32 20.26 -13.90
N ILE A 326 -1.32 19.67 -14.54
CA ILE A 326 -1.20 18.82 -15.71
C ILE A 326 -1.72 19.58 -16.92
N GLN A 327 -1.01 19.42 -18.03
CA GLN A 327 -1.38 19.99 -19.31
C GLN A 327 -1.21 18.92 -20.38
N ILE A 328 -2.26 18.70 -21.18
CA ILE A 328 -2.18 17.85 -22.36
C ILE A 328 -1.60 18.70 -23.50
N MET A 329 -0.47 18.28 -24.04
CA MET A 329 0.21 18.91 -25.17
C MET A 329 -0.12 18.14 -26.47
N ASP A 330 0.47 18.54 -27.59
CA ASP A 330 0.19 17.91 -28.89
C ASP A 330 0.72 16.46 -28.99
N ASP A 331 1.77 16.11 -28.24
CA ASP A 331 2.47 14.81 -28.34
C ASP A 331 2.83 14.19 -26.97
N SER A 332 2.43 14.84 -25.89
CA SER A 332 2.83 14.49 -24.53
C SER A 332 1.84 15.05 -23.51
N VAL A 333 1.93 14.55 -22.28
CA VAL A 333 1.29 15.19 -21.13
C VAL A 333 2.40 15.78 -20.27
N ASN A 334 2.33 17.06 -19.98
CA ASN A 334 3.28 17.70 -19.09
C ASN A 334 2.70 17.84 -17.69
N ALA A 335 3.51 17.53 -16.68
CA ALA A 335 3.19 17.84 -15.30
C ALA A 335 4.18 18.84 -14.71
N GLU A 336 3.64 19.90 -14.14
CA GLU A 336 4.40 20.92 -13.44
C GLU A 336 4.23 20.78 -11.92
N PHE A 337 5.35 20.73 -11.20
CA PHE A 337 5.33 20.70 -9.74
C PHE A 337 6.57 21.32 -9.11
N SER A 338 6.41 22.31 -8.23
CA SER A 338 7.52 22.92 -7.46
C SER A 338 8.74 23.33 -8.31
N ASN A 339 8.51 23.82 -9.53
CA ASN A 339 9.50 24.19 -10.57
C ASN A 339 10.11 23.03 -11.37
N PHE A 340 9.61 21.81 -11.24
CA PHE A 340 9.96 20.71 -12.15
C PHE A 340 8.93 20.63 -13.27
N ASN A 341 9.42 20.35 -14.47
CA ASN A 341 8.64 19.99 -15.65
C ASN A 341 8.90 18.50 -15.92
N LEU A 342 7.87 17.67 -15.72
CA LEU A 342 7.96 16.21 -15.75
C LEU A 342 7.09 15.69 -16.90
N PRO A 343 7.65 15.57 -18.11
CA PRO A 343 6.87 15.12 -19.25
C PRO A 343 6.54 13.62 -19.15
N ILE A 344 5.35 13.29 -19.62
CA ILE A 344 4.80 11.94 -19.73
C ILE A 344 4.56 11.68 -21.21
N PHE A 345 5.12 10.59 -21.70
CA PHE A 345 4.94 10.16 -23.09
C PHE A 345 4.10 8.90 -23.11
N VAL A 346 3.18 8.82 -24.07
CA VAL A 346 2.18 7.75 -24.11
C VAL A 346 2.23 7.08 -25.48
N SER A 347 2.16 5.75 -25.52
CA SER A 347 1.86 5.05 -26.77
C SER A 347 0.43 5.35 -27.21
N ASN A 348 0.13 5.18 -28.50
CA ASN A 348 -1.21 5.39 -29.05
C ASN A 348 -1.78 6.79 -28.79
N PHE A 349 -0.93 7.80 -28.58
CA PHE A 349 -1.33 9.15 -28.12
C PHE A 349 -2.49 9.73 -28.94
N ASP A 350 -2.42 9.63 -30.27
CA ASP A 350 -3.43 10.14 -31.20
C ASP A 350 -4.78 9.38 -31.15
N GLN A 351 -4.80 8.20 -30.53
CA GLN A 351 -5.99 7.36 -30.36
C GLN A 351 -6.66 7.60 -29.00
N LEU A 352 -5.97 8.25 -28.06
CA LEU A 352 -6.46 8.43 -26.70
C LEU A 352 -7.35 9.67 -26.57
N ASN A 353 -8.52 9.48 -25.99
CA ASN A 353 -9.31 10.59 -25.47
C ASN A 353 -8.83 10.92 -24.05
N MET A 354 -8.00 11.95 -23.94
CA MET A 354 -7.42 12.37 -22.67
C MET A 354 -8.19 13.52 -22.03
N GLN A 355 -8.49 13.38 -20.74
CA GLN A 355 -9.19 14.39 -19.95
C GLN A 355 -8.51 14.58 -18.61
N ILE A 356 -8.48 15.83 -18.13
CA ILE A 356 -8.06 16.16 -16.77
C ILE A 356 -9.31 16.41 -15.95
N VAL A 357 -9.51 15.60 -14.92
CA VAL A 357 -10.64 15.71 -14.01
C VAL A 357 -10.16 16.06 -12.61
N SER A 358 -11.02 16.69 -11.83
CA SER A 358 -10.70 17.04 -10.44
C SER A 358 -11.98 17.23 -9.64
N GLY A 359 -12.04 16.61 -8.46
CA GLY A 359 -13.15 16.81 -7.54
C GLY A 359 -14.52 16.37 -8.09
N GLN A 360 -14.57 15.35 -8.95
CA GLN A 360 -15.83 14.88 -9.53
C GLN A 360 -16.62 14.07 -8.49
N GLU A 361 -17.89 14.40 -8.32
CA GLU A 361 -18.84 13.69 -7.47
C GLU A 361 -19.84 12.89 -8.32
N GLY A 362 -20.76 12.16 -7.67
CA GLY A 362 -21.81 11.38 -8.32
C GLY A 362 -21.49 9.89 -8.36
N ASP A 363 -22.04 9.20 -9.36
CA ASP A 363 -21.94 7.74 -9.48
C ASP A 363 -20.54 7.26 -9.85
N ASN A 364 -19.76 8.13 -10.50
CA ASN A 364 -18.38 7.88 -10.91
C ASN A 364 -17.46 8.97 -10.34
N PRO A 365 -17.22 8.97 -9.01
CA PRO A 365 -16.36 9.97 -8.38
C PRO A 365 -14.91 9.82 -8.88
N GLN A 366 -14.23 10.95 -9.09
CA GLN A 366 -12.84 10.96 -9.58
C GLN A 366 -12.06 12.20 -9.11
N GLY A 367 -10.76 12.03 -8.88
CA GLY A 367 -9.84 13.14 -8.64
C GLY A 367 -9.94 13.73 -7.24
N TRP A 368 -9.93 12.87 -6.22
CA TRP A 368 -9.88 13.24 -4.81
C TRP A 368 -8.71 12.58 -4.10
N THR A 369 -8.15 13.26 -3.10
CA THR A 369 -7.24 12.68 -2.10
C THR A 369 -7.76 12.99 -0.69
N THR A 370 -7.18 12.38 0.34
CA THR A 370 -7.55 12.62 1.74
C THR A 370 -6.34 12.86 2.65
N ASP A 371 -6.43 13.93 3.45
CA ASP A 371 -5.49 14.21 4.55
C ASP A 371 -5.91 13.56 5.88
N GLY A 372 -6.98 12.76 5.87
CA GLY A 372 -7.43 12.01 7.02
C GLY A 372 -8.94 12.07 7.22
N ILE A 373 -9.36 11.85 8.47
CA ILE A 373 -10.75 11.48 8.74
C ILE A 373 -11.72 12.64 8.39
N GLY A 374 -12.65 12.37 7.47
CA GLY A 374 -13.70 13.28 7.03
C GLY A 374 -13.23 14.40 6.09
N GLN A 375 -11.96 14.37 5.66
CA GLN A 375 -11.37 15.42 4.83
C GLN A 375 -11.08 14.86 3.44
N ARG A 376 -11.47 15.60 2.39
CA ARG A 376 -11.09 15.29 1.01
C ARG A 376 -10.74 16.57 0.26
N HIS A 377 -9.76 16.47 -0.62
CA HIS A 377 -9.27 17.56 -1.44
C HIS A 377 -9.29 17.16 -2.90
N PRO A 378 -9.73 18.04 -3.82
CA PRO A 378 -9.65 17.75 -5.24
C PRO A 378 -8.17 17.73 -5.67
N ILE A 379 -7.81 16.75 -6.49
CA ILE A 379 -6.52 16.65 -7.17
C ILE A 379 -6.73 16.50 -8.66
N GLN A 380 -5.73 16.85 -9.47
CA GLN A 380 -5.81 16.59 -10.90
C GLN A 380 -5.59 15.10 -11.16
N THR A 381 -6.44 14.53 -12.00
CA THR A 381 -6.33 13.14 -12.45
C THR A 381 -6.45 13.12 -13.96
N LEU A 382 -5.44 12.54 -14.62
CA LEU A 382 -5.52 12.23 -16.03
C LEU A 382 -6.34 10.95 -16.19
N VAL A 383 -7.37 11.04 -17.03
CA VAL A 383 -8.12 9.90 -17.54
C VAL A 383 -7.77 9.79 -19.02
N ALA A 384 -7.02 8.75 -19.38
CA ALA A 384 -6.68 8.45 -20.75
C ALA A 384 -7.53 7.27 -21.24
N THR A 385 -8.50 7.56 -22.09
CA THR A 385 -9.47 6.56 -22.58
C THR A 385 -9.08 6.03 -23.95
N LEU A 386 -9.13 4.71 -24.09
CA LEU A 386 -8.97 3.98 -25.35
C LEU A 386 -10.19 3.07 -25.57
N ASP A 387 -10.82 3.15 -26.74
CA ASP A 387 -11.78 2.14 -27.19
C ASP A 387 -11.00 1.06 -27.96
N ALA A 388 -10.98 -0.16 -27.45
CA ALA A 388 -10.24 -1.27 -28.05
C ALA A 388 -11.20 -2.37 -28.52
N ASP A 389 -10.99 -2.88 -29.73
CA ASP A 389 -11.74 -4.01 -30.31
C ASP A 389 -10.94 -5.32 -30.31
N SER A 390 -9.70 -5.28 -29.84
CA SER A 390 -8.82 -6.44 -29.65
C SER A 390 -7.94 -6.27 -28.42
N ASP A 391 -7.16 -7.31 -28.11
CA ASP A 391 -6.06 -7.22 -27.15
C ASP A 391 -5.16 -6.03 -27.50
N THR A 392 -4.72 -5.29 -26.49
CA THR A 392 -3.96 -4.05 -26.68
C THR A 392 -2.99 -3.80 -25.54
N THR A 393 -2.02 -2.93 -25.77
CA THR A 393 -1.05 -2.46 -24.77
C THR A 393 -1.03 -0.94 -24.75
N MET A 394 -1.14 -0.36 -23.56
CA MET A 394 -0.89 1.06 -23.33
C MET A 394 0.45 1.23 -22.59
N ALA A 395 1.30 2.12 -23.07
CA ALA A 395 2.58 2.42 -22.47
C ALA A 395 2.64 3.88 -22.02
N PHE A 396 2.99 4.12 -20.77
CA PHE A 396 3.22 5.45 -20.21
C PHE A 396 4.64 5.56 -19.71
N PHE A 397 5.43 6.48 -20.25
CA PHE A 397 6.76 6.80 -19.74
C PHE A 397 6.72 8.09 -18.93
N PHE A 398 6.82 7.95 -17.61
CA PHE A 398 6.97 9.06 -16.66
C PHE A 398 8.44 9.47 -16.61
N SER A 399 8.80 10.49 -17.40
CA SER A 399 10.17 11.00 -17.42
C SER A 399 10.47 11.79 -16.14
N LEU A 400 11.66 11.55 -15.59
CA LEU A 400 12.21 12.25 -14.43
C LEU A 400 13.31 13.24 -14.84
N THR A 401 13.51 13.43 -16.15
CA THR A 401 14.48 14.34 -16.72
C THR A 401 13.93 15.03 -17.96
N GLU A 402 14.37 16.25 -18.25
CA GLU A 402 13.98 17.00 -19.46
C GLU A 402 14.71 16.52 -20.74
N GLY A 403 15.37 15.35 -20.69
CA GLY A 403 16.20 14.84 -21.79
C GLY A 403 15.42 14.06 -22.85
N ASN A 404 15.91 14.08 -24.09
CA ASN A 404 15.38 13.32 -25.23
C ASN A 404 16.22 12.06 -25.52
N ASP A 405 16.66 11.35 -24.48
CA ASP A 405 17.48 10.14 -24.61
C ASP A 405 16.65 8.86 -24.76
N PHE A 406 15.34 9.00 -24.97
CA PHE A 406 14.41 7.93 -25.20
C PHE A 406 13.54 8.18 -26.45
N GLN A 407 12.88 7.11 -26.91
CA GLN A 407 11.84 7.14 -27.92
C GLN A 407 10.75 6.15 -27.51
N ILE A 408 9.49 6.51 -27.72
CA ILE A 408 8.35 5.63 -27.52
C ILE A 408 7.55 5.58 -28.83
N THR A 409 7.11 4.39 -29.21
CA THR A 409 6.21 4.14 -30.34
C THR A 409 5.02 3.31 -29.83
N GLU A 410 4.16 2.85 -30.73
CA GLU A 410 3.05 1.95 -30.38
C GLU A 410 3.54 0.57 -29.94
N ASP A 411 4.72 0.14 -30.38
CA ASP A 411 5.20 -1.23 -30.19
C ASP A 411 6.48 -1.33 -29.36
N ASP A 412 7.26 -0.25 -29.34
CA ASP A 412 8.61 -0.22 -28.78
C ASP A 412 8.84 1.00 -27.88
N PHE A 413 9.71 0.82 -26.91
CA PHE A 413 10.33 1.89 -26.15
C PHE A 413 11.84 1.70 -26.19
N SER A 414 12.60 2.78 -26.41
CA SER A 414 14.05 2.72 -26.29
C SER A 414 14.56 3.85 -25.43
N ILE A 415 15.60 3.60 -24.62
CA ILE A 415 16.25 4.61 -23.78
C ILE A 415 17.74 4.36 -23.65
N THR A 416 18.52 5.44 -23.71
CA THR A 416 19.96 5.40 -23.51
C THR A 416 20.30 5.56 -22.04
N THR A 417 20.99 4.57 -21.48
CA THR A 417 21.47 4.56 -20.09
C THR A 417 23.00 4.52 -20.07
N PRO A 418 23.66 4.75 -18.92
CA PRO A 418 25.11 4.59 -18.83
C PRO A 418 25.63 3.20 -19.25
N SER A 419 24.79 2.16 -19.17
CA SER A 419 25.13 0.79 -19.58
C SER A 419 24.91 0.49 -21.06
N GLY A 420 24.26 1.38 -21.83
CA GLY A 420 23.93 1.17 -23.25
C GLY A 420 22.49 1.56 -23.59
N LYS A 421 22.05 1.23 -24.79
CA LYS A 421 20.68 1.50 -25.26
C LYS A 421 19.78 0.31 -24.91
N ASN A 422 18.83 0.52 -24.03
CA ASN A 422 17.78 -0.47 -23.74
C ASN A 422 16.66 -0.31 -24.76
N ILE A 423 16.17 -1.42 -25.29
CA ILE A 423 14.98 -1.48 -26.15
C ILE A 423 14.00 -2.45 -25.51
N ILE A 424 12.78 -2.01 -25.30
CA ILE A 424 11.66 -2.81 -24.81
C ILE A 424 10.65 -2.92 -25.93
N THR A 425 10.40 -4.13 -26.39
CA THR A 425 9.33 -4.43 -27.35
C THR A 425 8.16 -5.02 -26.57
N PHE A 426 6.96 -4.50 -26.77
CA PHE A 426 5.79 -4.89 -25.99
C PHE A 426 4.54 -5.24 -26.80
N ASN A 427 4.59 -5.11 -28.12
CA ASN A 427 3.54 -5.50 -29.05
C ASN A 427 4.08 -6.43 -30.16
N ASP A 428 4.50 -7.65 -29.81
CA ASP A 428 5.16 -8.61 -30.72
C ASP A 428 4.30 -9.85 -31.06
N ASP A 429 2.96 -9.75 -30.99
CA ASP A 429 1.99 -10.86 -31.09
C ASP A 429 2.14 -11.97 -30.02
N THR A 430 3.19 -11.97 -29.21
CA THR A 430 3.42 -13.01 -28.18
C THR A 430 2.73 -12.71 -26.85
N GLY A 431 2.21 -11.49 -26.70
CA GLY A 431 1.68 -10.95 -25.43
C GLY A 431 2.75 -10.73 -24.36
N LYS A 432 4.03 -10.93 -24.67
CA LYS A 432 5.15 -10.73 -23.74
C LYS A 432 5.91 -9.45 -24.09
N SER A 433 6.59 -8.92 -23.09
CA SER A 433 7.54 -7.83 -23.26
C SER A 433 8.92 -8.47 -23.30
N SER A 434 9.79 -8.00 -24.18
CA SER A 434 11.21 -8.34 -24.16
C SER A 434 12.02 -7.08 -23.92
N ILE A 435 13.15 -7.22 -23.22
CA ILE A 435 14.13 -6.15 -23.06
C ILE A 435 15.47 -6.60 -23.62
N HIS A 436 16.07 -5.74 -24.43
CA HIS A 436 17.35 -5.96 -25.08
C HIS A 436 18.28 -4.78 -24.82
N LEU A 437 19.52 -5.05 -24.39
CA LEU A 437 20.59 -4.07 -24.29
C LEU A 437 21.45 -4.13 -25.55
N ILE A 438 21.61 -2.98 -26.22
CA ILE A 438 22.45 -2.78 -27.42
C ILE A 438 23.66 -1.91 -27.08
#